data_AF-A0A0C1UCG7-F1
#
_entry.id   AF-A0A0C1UCG7-F1
#
_cell.length_a   1.000
_cell.length_b   1.000
_cell.length_c   1.000
_cell.angle_alpha   90.00
_cell.angle_beta   90.00
_cell.angle_gamma   90.00
#
_symmetry.space_group_name_H-M   'P 1'
#
loop_
_entity.id
_entity.type
_entity.pdbx_description
1 polymer ?
#
loop_
_entity_poly.entity_id
_entity_poly.type
_entity_poly.pdbx_seq_one_letter_code
_entity_poly.pdbx_strand_id
1 'polypeptide(L)'
;MLKYQKLIEKNFNYRREIIPVFSDEELKKLTMPIELFVGEKDIMLHSLKIAKRLENLLPHANRNILLGAGHSIANLADKISTFLQLEKD
;
A
#
# COMPACT_ATOMS: atom_id res chain seq x y z
N MET A 1 8.12 18.96 -23.21
CA MET A 1 7.03 18.96 -22.22
C MET A 1 5.87 19.81 -22.72
N LEU A 2 4.64 19.28 -22.71
CA LEU A 2 3.43 19.99 -23.14
C LEU A 2 3.04 21.08 -22.12
N LYS A 3 2.30 22.13 -22.56
CA LYS A 3 1.88 23.27 -21.70
C LYS A 3 1.18 22.80 -20.42
N TYR A 4 0.34 21.77 -20.50
CA TYR A 4 -0.38 21.21 -19.36
C TYR A 4 0.56 20.60 -18.30
N GLN A 5 1.59 19.86 -18.72
CA GLN A 5 2.54 19.23 -17.80
C GLN A 5 3.36 20.28 -17.02
N LYS A 6 3.74 21.39 -17.68
CA LYS A 6 4.42 22.52 -17.01
C LYS A 6 3.54 23.19 -15.95
N LEU A 7 2.22 23.24 -16.18
CA LEU A 7 1.27 23.78 -15.21
C LEU A 7 1.10 22.86 -14.00
N ILE A 8 1.10 21.54 -14.21
CA ILE A 8 1.09 20.56 -13.12
C ILE A 8 2.35 20.76 -12.27
N GLU A 9 3.54 20.70 -12.88
CA GLU A 9 4.81 20.85 -12.15
C GLU A 9 4.87 22.14 -11.32
N LYS A 10 4.49 23.28 -11.91
CA LYS A 10 4.52 24.58 -11.22
C LYS A 10 3.60 24.65 -10.00
N ASN A 11 2.45 23.98 -10.05
CA ASN A 11 1.40 24.14 -9.05
C ASN A 11 1.21 22.89 -8.16
N PHE A 12 1.94 21.80 -8.42
CA PHE A 12 1.86 20.58 -7.64
C PHE A 12 2.52 20.79 -6.28
N ASN A 13 1.69 20.99 -5.25
CA ASN A 13 2.14 21.07 -3.86
C ASN A 13 2.26 19.65 -3.30
N TYR A 14 3.41 19.02 -3.50
CA TYR A 14 3.70 17.69 -2.98
C TYR A 14 3.97 17.73 -1.47
N ARG A 15 3.72 16.60 -0.79
CA ARG A 15 4.09 16.46 0.62
C ARG A 15 5.61 16.52 0.75
N ARG A 16 6.11 17.51 1.49
CA ARG A 16 7.53 17.71 1.82
C ARG A 16 7.94 17.12 3.16
N GLU A 17 6.97 16.58 3.89
CA GLU A 17 7.16 15.97 5.20
C GLU A 17 7.80 14.59 5.06
N ILE A 18 8.47 14.16 6.13
CA ILE A 18 8.99 12.80 6.24
C ILE A 18 7.78 11.86 6.26
N ILE A 19 7.78 10.87 5.36
CA ILE A 19 6.77 9.81 5.40
C ILE A 19 6.95 9.08 6.74
N PRO A 20 5.94 9.06 7.62
CA PRO A 20 6.08 8.45 8.93
C PRO A 20 6.32 6.95 8.78
N VAL A 21 7.35 6.45 9.47
CA VAL A 21 7.62 5.02 9.57
C VAL A 21 7.09 4.57 10.92
N PHE A 22 5.99 3.81 10.91
CA PHE A 22 5.45 3.20 12.12
C PHE A 22 6.42 2.15 12.66
N SER A 23 6.67 2.20 13.96
CA SER A 23 7.45 1.20 14.67
C SER A 23 6.72 -0.15 14.71
N ASP A 24 7.46 -1.23 14.99
CA ASP A 24 6.88 -2.56 15.11
C ASP A 24 5.83 -2.62 16.23
N GLU A 25 6.05 -1.92 17.34
CA GLU A 25 5.12 -1.85 18.48
C GLU A 25 3.85 -1.06 18.15
N GLU A 26 3.91 -0.10 17.23
CA GLU A 26 2.72 0.58 16.73
C GLU A 26 1.93 -0.30 15.77
N LEU A 27 2.61 -1.01 14.86
CA LEU A 27 1.95 -1.92 13.91
C LEU A 27 1.25 -3.07 14.62
N LYS A 28 1.85 -3.66 15.66
CA LYS A 28 1.25 -4.75 16.45
C LYS A 28 -0.09 -4.38 17.12
N LYS A 29 -0.41 -3.09 17.25
CA LYS A 29 -1.69 -2.63 17.81
C LYS A 29 -2.86 -2.77 16.83
N LEU A 30 -2.59 -3.04 15.56
CA LEU A 30 -3.64 -3.29 14.57
C LEU A 30 -4.21 -4.71 14.81
N THR A 31 -5.44 -4.76 15.33
CA THR A 31 -6.14 -5.99 15.67
C THR A 31 -7.37 -6.26 14.81
N MET A 32 -7.77 -5.30 13.98
CA MET A 32 -8.84 -5.46 12.99
C MET A 32 -8.38 -6.37 11.83
N PRO A 33 -9.29 -6.86 10.97
CA PRO A 33 -8.90 -7.47 9.70
C PRO A 33 -8.04 -6.52 8.85
N ILE A 34 -6.99 -7.04 8.22
CA ILE A 34 -6.03 -6.24 7.42
C ILE A 34 -5.78 -6.95 6.09
N GLU A 35 -5.78 -6.17 5.01
CA GLU A 35 -5.37 -6.65 3.69
C GLU A 35 -4.30 -5.73 3.06
N LEU A 36 -3.13 -6.30 2.76
CA LEU A 36 -2.04 -5.62 2.07
C LEU A 36 -2.04 -5.99 0.59
N PHE A 37 -1.99 -4.99 -0.30
CA PHE A 37 -1.72 -5.16 -1.73
C PHE A 37 -0.42 -4.46 -2.10
N VAL A 38 0.51 -5.20 -2.70
CA VAL A 38 1.80 -4.65 -3.14
C VAL A 38 2.23 -5.25 -4.47
N GLY A 39 2.87 -4.46 -5.33
CA GLY A 39 3.41 -4.94 -6.60
C GLY A 39 4.80 -5.55 -6.41
N GLU A 40 5.05 -6.72 -6.97
CA GLU A 40 6.34 -7.41 -6.88
C GLU A 40 7.51 -6.56 -7.39
N LYS A 41 7.27 -5.78 -8.45
CA LYS A 41 8.25 -4.94 -9.14
C LYS A 41 8.14 -3.46 -8.77
N ASP A 42 7.60 -3.14 -7.60
CA ASP A 42 7.57 -1.77 -7.11
C ASP A 42 9.00 -1.24 -6.92
N ILE A 43 9.33 -0.14 -7.61
CA ILE A 43 10.63 0.53 -7.55
C ILE A 43 10.67 1.65 -6.52
N MET A 44 9.51 2.10 -6.04
CA MET A 44 9.38 3.15 -5.03
C MET A 44 9.43 2.58 -3.63
N LEU A 45 8.90 1.36 -3.42
CA LEU A 45 8.84 0.69 -2.12
C LEU A 45 9.32 -0.77 -2.21
N HIS A 46 9.92 -1.27 -1.14
CA HIS A 46 10.39 -2.66 -1.07
C HIS A 46 9.26 -3.63 -0.71
N SER A 47 8.36 -3.89 -1.66
CA SER A 47 7.15 -4.72 -1.48
C SER A 47 7.37 -6.04 -0.74
N LEU A 48 8.39 -6.81 -1.11
CA LEU A 48 8.67 -8.10 -0.47
C LEU A 48 9.15 -7.95 0.98
N LYS A 49 9.92 -6.88 1.28
CA LYS A 49 10.32 -6.57 2.67
C LYS A 49 9.13 -6.12 3.50
N ILE A 50 8.23 -5.33 2.91
CA ILE A 50 6.99 -4.88 3.56
C ILE A 50 6.10 -6.09 3.87
N ALA A 51 5.84 -6.95 2.89
CA ALA A 51 5.00 -8.13 3.08
C ALA A 51 5.56 -9.09 4.15
N LYS A 52 6.88 -9.29 4.16
CA LYS A 52 7.55 -10.13 5.17
C LYS A 52 7.54 -9.50 6.56
N ARG A 53 7.75 -8.18 6.67
CA ARG A 53 7.62 -7.47 7.95
C ARG A 53 6.20 -7.57 8.49
N LEU A 54 5.20 -7.39 7.62
CA LEU A 54 3.79 -7.50 8.00
C LEU A 54 3.44 -8.93 8.45
N GLU A 55 3.90 -9.96 7.74
CA GLU A 55 3.71 -11.37 8.13
C GLU A 55 4.24 -11.67 9.52
N ASN A 56 5.46 -11.19 9.83
CA ASN A 56 6.10 -11.43 11.12
C ASN A 56 5.40 -10.70 12.28
N LEU A 57 4.87 -9.51 12.03
CA LEU A 57 4.26 -8.66 13.07
C LEU A 57 2.76 -8.91 13.24
N LEU A 58 2.08 -9.20 12.15
CA LEU A 58 0.62 -9.31 12.05
C LEU A 58 0.25 -10.58 11.24
N PRO A 59 0.40 -11.78 11.83
CA PRO A 59 0.14 -13.04 11.12
C PRO A 59 -1.30 -13.20 10.62
N HIS A 60 -2.25 -12.47 11.21
CA HIS A 60 -3.65 -12.44 10.81
C HIS A 60 -3.92 -11.58 9.56
N ALA A 61 -2.94 -10.77 9.11
CA ALA A 61 -3.08 -9.92 7.95
C ALA A 61 -2.96 -10.71 6.64
N ASN A 62 -3.89 -10.49 5.73
CA ASN A 62 -3.83 -11.01 4.37
C ASN A 62 -2.82 -10.22 3.54
N ARG A 63 -2.05 -10.92 2.71
CA ARG A 63 -0.96 -10.35 1.91
C ARG A 63 -1.12 -10.77 0.46
N ASN A 64 -1.33 -9.79 -0.41
CA ASN A 64 -1.53 -9.96 -1.84
C ASN A 64 -0.35 -9.34 -2.59
N ILE A 65 0.66 -10.17 -2.89
CA ILE A 65 1.78 -9.76 -3.75
C ILE A 65 1.37 -9.98 -5.21
N LEU A 66 1.28 -8.90 -5.97
CA LEU A 66 0.86 -8.94 -7.36
C LEU A 66 2.08 -9.11 -8.27
N LEU A 67 2.19 -10.30 -8.86
CA LEU A 67 3.29 -10.68 -9.73
C LEU A 67 3.38 -9.73 -10.94
N GLY A 68 4.59 -9.27 -11.23
CA GLY A 68 4.86 -8.35 -12.33
C GLY A 68 4.34 -6.92 -12.16
N ALA A 69 3.50 -6.62 -11.16
CA ALA A 69 2.97 -5.27 -10.94
C ALA A 69 4.01 -4.35 -10.28
N GLY A 70 3.96 -3.06 -10.64
CA GLY A 70 4.82 -2.02 -10.06
C GLY A 70 4.12 -1.26 -8.92
N HIS A 71 4.48 0.01 -8.75
CA HIS A 71 3.91 0.87 -7.69
C HIS A 71 2.42 1.18 -7.90
N SER A 72 2.02 1.45 -9.16
CA SER A 72 0.63 1.71 -9.49
C SER A 72 -0.09 0.40 -9.75
N ILE A 73 -1.03 0.07 -8.87
CA ILE A 73 -1.85 -1.13 -8.95
C ILE A 73 -3.28 -0.72 -9.31
N ALA A 74 -3.84 -1.36 -10.34
CA ALA A 74 -5.21 -1.15 -10.79
C ALA A 74 -6.01 -2.46 -10.71
N ASN A 75 -7.33 -2.37 -10.96
CA ASN A 75 -8.24 -3.52 -11.03
C ASN A 75 -8.34 -4.34 -9.74
N LEU A 76 -8.29 -3.68 -8.57
CA LEU A 76 -8.49 -4.31 -7.26
C LEU A 76 -9.87 -4.07 -6.65
N ALA A 77 -10.76 -3.34 -7.35
CA ALA A 77 -12.05 -2.92 -6.79
C ALA A 77 -12.87 -4.09 -6.23
N ASP A 78 -12.96 -5.22 -6.95
CA ASP A 78 -13.74 -6.38 -6.50
C ASP A 78 -13.11 -7.05 -5.26
N LYS A 79 -11.78 -7.16 -5.22
CA LYS A 79 -11.06 -7.73 -4.07
C LYS A 79 -11.25 -6.87 -2.83
N ILE A 80 -11.04 -5.57 -2.97
CA ILE A 80 -11.24 -4.59 -1.88
C ILE A 80 -12.69 -4.62 -1.42
N SER A 81 -13.66 -4.68 -2.34
CA SER A 81 -15.09 -4.73 -1.98
C SER A 81 -15.42 -6.00 -1.19
N THR A 82 -14.84 -7.14 -1.59
CA THR A 82 -15.01 -8.41 -0.87
C THR A 82 -14.46 -8.30 0.56
N PHE A 83 -13.25 -7.76 0.71
CA PHE A 83 -12.64 -7.51 2.02
C PHE A 83 -13.48 -6.60 2.91
N LEU A 84 -13.99 -5.49 2.37
CA LEU A 84 -14.82 -4.55 3.15
C LEU A 84 -16.20 -5.11 3.51
N GLN A 85 -16.70 -6.12 2.78
CA GLN A 85 -17.96 -6.79 3.10
C GLN A 85 -17.81 -7.96 4.08
N LEU A 86 -16.57 -8.42 4.33
CA LEU A 86 -16.30 -9.52 5.26
C LEU A 86 -16.57 -9.15 6.73
N GLU A 87 -16.84 -7.88 7.07
CA GLU A 87 -17.34 -7.44 8.39
C GLU A 87 -18.88 -7.52 8.52
N LYS A 88 -19.48 -8.63 8.08
CA LYS A 88 -20.86 -8.97 8.44
C LYS A 88 -20.87 -10.24 9.27
N ASP A 89 -20.63 -10.07 10.57
CA ASP A 89 -21.13 -10.93 11.65
C ASP A 89 -21.16 -10.13 12.97
#